data_AF-A0A963TLD4-F1
#
_entry.id   AF-A0A963TLD4-F1
#
_cell.length_a   1.000
_cell.length_b   1.000
_cell.length_c   1.000
_cell.angle_alpha   90.00
_cell.angle_beta   90.00
_cell.angle_gamma   90.00
#
_symmetry.space_group_name_H-M   'P 1'
#
loop_
_entity.id
_entity.type
_entity.pdbx_description
1 polymer ?
#
loop_
_entity_poly.entity_id
_entity_poly.type
_entity_poly.pdbx_seq_one_letter_code
_entity_poly.pdbx_strand_id
1 'polypeptide(L)'
;MGLVLGILAWKSPRFEAFLLPVLAVLQTLPFFTYLLPAVIFFKVGPTAGCVATIVYAIPPMVLMTVLGLKKVPPEVVEAGQMNGSTRWQMLRHVYLPSARTEILVGVNQVIMLSL
;
A
#
# COMPACT_ATOMS: atom_id res chain seq x y z
N MET A 1 -0.53 0.08 7.39
CA MET A 1 -1.15 1.30 6.80
C MET A 1 -1.17 1.25 5.28
N GLY A 2 -0.05 0.92 4.61
CA GLY A 2 0.01 0.88 3.14
C GLY A 2 -1.02 -0.03 2.47
N LEU A 3 -1.27 -1.23 3.00
CA LEU A 3 -2.31 -2.13 2.46
C LEU A 3 -3.70 -1.49 2.42
N VAL A 4 -4.11 -0.82 3.50
CA VAL A 4 -5.44 -0.19 3.59
C VAL A 4 -5.55 0.98 2.61
N LEU A 5 -4.52 1.83 2.54
CA LEU A 5 -4.46 2.93 1.58
C LEU A 5 -4.49 2.43 0.13
N GLY A 6 -3.81 1.30 -0.15
CA GLY A 6 -3.82 0.66 -1.46
C GLY A 6 -5.19 0.09 -1.85
N ILE A 7 -5.90 -0.55 -0.91
CA ILE A 7 -7.28 -1.00 -1.15
C ILE A 7 -8.22 0.19 -1.41
N LEU A 8 -8.07 1.29 -0.66
CA LEU A 8 -8.86 2.51 -0.85
C LEU A 8 -8.57 3.18 -2.20
N ALA A 9 -7.30 3.23 -2.61
CA ALA A 9 -6.87 3.74 -3.91
C ALA A 9 -7.45 2.89 -5.05
N TRP A 10 -7.32 1.58 -4.97
CA TRP A 10 -7.90 0.68 -5.96
C TRP A 10 -9.42 0.84 -6.09
N LYS A 11 -10.13 1.03 -4.98
CA LYS A 11 -11.59 1.14 -4.96
C LYS A 11 -12.10 2.47 -5.54
N SER A 12 -11.32 3.55 -5.49
CA SER A 12 -11.76 4.89 -5.88
C SER A 12 -10.76 5.54 -6.85
N PRO A 13 -11.10 5.66 -8.15
CA PRO A 13 -10.22 6.28 -9.15
C PRO A 13 -9.85 7.72 -8.81
N ARG A 14 -10.75 8.47 -8.15
CA ARG A 14 -10.48 9.84 -7.69
C ARG A 14 -9.46 9.86 -6.56
N PHE A 15 -9.57 8.93 -5.61
CA PHE A 15 -8.62 8.82 -4.51
C PHE A 15 -7.25 8.36 -5.01
N GLU A 16 -7.21 7.42 -5.96
CA GLU A 16 -5.99 7.00 -6.63
C GLU A 16 -5.32 8.17 -7.36
N ALA A 17 -6.05 8.93 -8.18
CA ALA A 17 -5.52 10.07 -8.92
C ALA A 17 -4.92 11.16 -8.01
N PHE A 18 -5.48 11.34 -6.81
CA PHE A 18 -4.93 12.26 -5.82
C PHE A 18 -3.73 11.67 -5.05
N LEU A 19 -3.80 10.39 -4.69
CA LEU A 19 -2.78 9.73 -3.88
C LEU A 19 -1.49 9.47 -4.67
N LEU A 20 -1.58 9.10 -5.95
CA LEU A 20 -0.42 8.75 -6.78
C LEU A 20 0.64 9.86 -6.87
N PRO A 21 0.30 11.15 -7.11
CA PRO A 21 1.27 12.24 -7.05
C PRO A 21 1.99 12.35 -5.71
N VAL A 22 1.26 12.19 -4.60
CA VAL A 22 1.83 12.25 -3.25
C VAL A 22 2.82 11.09 -3.06
N LEU A 23 2.44 9.88 -3.46
CA LEU A 23 3.32 8.72 -3.37
C LEU A 23 4.55 8.85 -4.27
N ALA A 24 4.42 9.49 -5.43
CA ALA A 24 5.53 9.74 -6.33
C ALA A 24 6.56 10.69 -5.68
N VAL A 25 6.09 11.78 -5.06
CA VAL A 25 6.97 12.68 -4.28
C VAL A 25 7.61 11.94 -3.12
N LEU A 26 6.84 11.10 -2.41
CA LEU A 26 7.38 10.33 -1.29
C LEU A 26 8.42 9.27 -1.72
N GLN A 27 8.44 8.86 -2.98
CA GLN A 27 9.44 7.89 -3.47
C GLN A 27 10.71 8.54 -4.00
N THR A 28 10.66 9.81 -4.40
CA THR A 28 11.83 10.50 -4.95
C THR A 28 12.74 11.08 -3.86
N LEU A 29 12.21 11.32 -2.66
CA LEU A 29 12.98 11.89 -1.56
C LEU A 29 13.86 10.82 -0.87
N PRO A 30 15.13 11.14 -0.54
CA PRO A 30 16.00 10.23 0.19
C PRO A 30 15.55 10.11 1.66
N PHE A 31 15.89 8.98 2.30
CA PHE A 31 15.51 8.66 3.68
C PHE A 31 15.78 9.78 4.70
N PHE A 32 16.93 10.46 4.60
CA PHE A 32 17.29 11.58 5.49
C PHE A 32 16.26 12.72 5.51
N THR A 33 15.55 12.93 4.41
CA THR A 33 14.48 13.93 4.31
C THR A 33 13.32 13.63 5.23
N TYR A 34 13.04 12.35 5.51
CA TYR A 34 12.00 11.90 6.44
C TYR A 34 12.45 11.96 7.89
N LEU A 35 13.73 11.69 8.13
CA LEU A 35 14.31 11.70 9.46
C LEU A 35 14.32 13.10 10.06
N LEU A 36 14.66 14.13 9.27
CA LEU A 36 14.75 15.52 9.73
C LEU A 36 13.45 16.02 10.41
N PRO A 37 12.26 15.98 9.77
CA PRO A 37 11.02 16.38 10.43
C PRO A 37 10.67 15.45 11.59
N ALA A 38 10.91 14.14 11.49
CA ALA A 38 10.66 13.21 12.58
C ALA A 38 11.44 13.58 13.86
N VAL A 39 12.71 13.99 13.71
CA VAL A 39 13.53 14.45 14.84
C VAL A 39 13.03 15.79 15.40
N ILE A 40 12.56 16.71 14.57
CA ILE A 40 12.02 18.01 15.05
C ILE A 40 10.79 17.79 15.94
N PHE A 41 9.87 16.89 15.55
CA PHE A 41 8.65 16.64 16.30
C PHE A 41 8.82 15.66 17.47
N PHE A 42 9.64 14.62 17.31
CA PHE A 42 9.76 13.52 18.29
C PHE A 42 11.07 13.53 19.08
N LYS A 43 11.93 14.54 18.86
CA LYS A 43 13.31 14.63 19.36
C LYS A 43 14.19 13.48 18.85
N VAL A 44 15.49 13.62 19.07
CA VAL A 44 16.45 12.56 18.72
C VAL A 44 16.16 11.33 19.57
N GLY A 45 15.93 10.19 18.92
CA GLY A 45 15.70 8.92 19.59
C GLY A 45 15.08 7.86 18.67
N PRO A 46 14.85 6.65 19.20
CA PRO A 46 14.30 5.53 18.44
C PRO A 46 12.93 5.84 17.82
N THR A 47 12.11 6.65 18.50
CA THR A 47 10.76 7.02 18.04
C THR A 47 10.79 7.81 16.73
N ALA A 48 11.75 8.74 16.57
CA ALA A 48 11.90 9.49 15.32
C ALA A 48 12.32 8.58 14.16
N GLY A 49 13.23 7.62 14.40
CA GLY A 49 13.61 6.61 13.44
C GLY A 49 12.42 5.75 12.99
N CYS A 50 11.63 5.22 13.94
CA CYS A 50 10.44 4.44 13.63
C CYS A 50 9.43 5.21 12.77
N VAL A 51 9.16 6.49 13.08
CA VAL A 51 8.22 7.31 12.31
C VAL A 51 8.75 7.54 10.89
N ALA A 52 10.03 7.88 10.73
CA ALA A 52 10.65 8.09 9.43
C ALA A 52 10.57 6.82 8.56
N THR A 53 10.90 5.66 9.13
CA THR A 53 10.82 4.36 8.46
C THR A 53 9.39 4.02 8.04
N ILE A 54 8.39 4.24 8.91
CA ILE A 54 6.98 3.98 8.58
C ILE A 54 6.56 4.84 7.37
N VAL A 55 6.87 6.14 7.38
CA VAL A 55 6.51 7.04 6.27
C VAL A 55 7.21 6.61 4.98
N TYR A 56 8.48 6.25 5.06
CA TYR A 56 9.28 5.83 3.91
C TYR A 56 8.84 4.50 3.31
N ALA A 57 8.34 3.56 4.13
CA ALA A 57 7.90 2.26 3.67
C ALA A 57 6.44 2.22 3.16
N ILE A 58 5.64 3.25 3.42
CA ILE A 58 4.23 3.31 2.95
C ILE A 58 4.10 3.27 1.43
N PRO A 59 4.81 4.11 0.64
CA PRO A 59 4.63 4.18 -0.80
C PRO A 59 4.78 2.84 -1.56
N PRO A 60 5.84 2.05 -1.38
CA PRO A 60 5.97 0.76 -2.07
C PRO A 60 4.82 -0.20 -1.73
N MET A 61 4.42 -0.27 -0.45
CA MET A 61 3.31 -1.12 -0.02
C MET A 61 1.98 -0.73 -0.68
N VAL A 62 1.71 0.57 -0.80
CA VAL A 62 0.48 1.07 -1.44
C VAL A 62 0.46 0.69 -2.92
N LEU A 63 1.56 0.98 -3.64
CA LEU A 63 1.66 0.68 -5.06
C LEU A 63 1.49 -0.81 -5.37
N MET A 64 2.20 -1.67 -4.64
CA MET A 64 2.12 -3.13 -4.85
C MET A 64 0.72 -3.67 -4.55
N THR A 65 0.03 -3.10 -3.56
CA THR A 65 -1.37 -3.45 -3.29
C THR A 65 -2.30 -3.04 -4.43
N VAL A 66 -2.19 -1.80 -4.93
CA VAL A 66 -3.02 -1.31 -6.05
C VAL A 66 -2.77 -2.14 -7.30
N LEU A 67 -1.51 -2.37 -7.65
CA LEU A 67 -1.12 -3.19 -8.80
C LEU A 67 -1.65 -4.62 -8.65
N GLY A 68 -1.48 -5.25 -7.49
CA GLY A 68 -2.00 -6.59 -7.22
C GLY A 68 -3.50 -6.70 -7.40
N LEU A 69 -4.27 -5.73 -6.88
CA LEU A 69 -5.73 -5.72 -7.01
C LEU A 69 -6.19 -5.43 -8.45
N LYS A 70 -5.44 -4.62 -9.23
CA LYS A 70 -5.72 -4.37 -10.66
C LYS A 70 -5.38 -5.56 -11.56
N LYS A 71 -4.40 -6.38 -11.17
CA LYS A 71 -3.97 -7.58 -11.92
C LYS A 71 -4.86 -8.81 -11.70
N VAL A 72 -5.89 -8.72 -10.84
CA VAL A 72 -6.80 -9.84 -10.61
C VAL A 72 -7.54 -10.18 -11.91
N PRO A 73 -7.49 -11.44 -12.40
CA PRO A 73 -8.12 -11.80 -13.65
C PRO A 73 -9.65 -11.60 -13.61
N PRO A 74 -10.27 -11.11 -14.69
CA PRO A 74 -11.71 -10.86 -14.74
C PRO A 74 -12.51 -12.15 -14.56
N GLU A 75 -12.04 -13.29 -15.07
CA GLU A 75 -12.68 -14.60 -14.94
C GLU A 75 -12.91 -15.00 -13.46
N VAL A 76 -11.94 -14.72 -12.59
CA VAL A 76 -12.04 -15.01 -11.15
C VAL A 76 -13.05 -14.07 -10.48
N VAL A 77 -13.13 -12.82 -10.95
CA VAL A 77 -14.12 -11.84 -10.48
C VAL A 77 -15.52 -12.25 -10.91
N GLU A 78 -15.72 -12.64 -12.16
CA GLU A 78 -16.99 -13.10 -12.71
C GLU A 78 -17.47 -14.36 -11.99
N ALA A 79 -16.59 -15.34 -11.75
CA ALA A 79 -16.92 -16.53 -10.98
C ALA A 79 -17.37 -16.19 -9.54
N GLY A 80 -16.73 -15.21 -8.90
CA GLY A 80 -17.15 -14.72 -7.58
C GLY A 80 -18.54 -14.07 -7.59
N GLN A 81 -18.85 -13.31 -8.64
CA GLN A 81 -20.16 -12.66 -8.83
C GLN A 81 -21.26 -13.68 -9.13
N MET A 82 -21.00 -14.70 -9.95
CA MET A 82 -21.95 -15.78 -10.26
C MET A 82 -22.30 -16.61 -9.03
N ASN A 83 -21.37 -16.72 -8.06
CA ASN A 83 -21.63 -17.32 -6.76
C ASN A 83 -22.46 -16.44 -5.79
N GLY A 84 -22.92 -15.27 -6.23
CA GLY A 84 -23.74 -14.36 -5.40
C GLY A 84 -22.97 -13.64 -4.29
N SER A 85 -21.65 -13.52 -4.43
CA SER A 85 -20.80 -12.90 -3.39
C SER A 85 -21.09 -11.41 -3.22
N THR A 86 -21.30 -10.99 -1.98
CA THR A 86 -21.40 -9.56 -1.62
C THR A 86 -20.08 -8.83 -1.87
N ARG A 87 -20.11 -7.49 -1.96
CA ARG A 87 -18.89 -6.67 -2.18
C ARG A 87 -17.78 -6.94 -1.16
N TRP A 88 -18.13 -7.20 0.09
CA TRP A 88 -17.16 -7.51 1.15
C TRP A 88 -16.60 -8.93 1.01
N GLN A 89 -17.43 -9.89 0.63
CA GLN A 89 -16.99 -11.26 0.33
C GLN A 89 -16.06 -11.29 -0.89
N MET A 90 -16.40 -10.55 -1.94
CA MET A 90 -15.55 -10.36 -3.12
C MET A 90 -14.17 -9.84 -2.71
N LEU A 91 -14.09 -8.77 -1.92
CA LEU A 91 -12.81 -8.22 -1.48
C LEU A 91 -11.98 -9.26 -0.70
N ARG A 92 -12.59 -9.93 0.28
CA ARG A 92 -11.88 -10.80 1.21
C ARG A 92 -11.52 -12.16 0.64
N HIS A 93 -12.37 -12.74 -0.21
CA HIS A 93 -12.23 -14.12 -0.69
C HIS A 93 -11.83 -14.21 -2.16
N VAL A 94 -11.98 -13.14 -2.95
CA VAL A 94 -11.66 -13.14 -4.37
C VAL A 94 -10.46 -12.24 -4.66
N TYR A 95 -10.55 -10.95 -4.33
CA TYR A 95 -9.50 -9.99 -4.67
C TYR A 95 -8.23 -10.16 -3.85
N LEU A 96 -8.32 -10.16 -2.50
CA LEU A 96 -7.14 -10.29 -1.64
C LEU A 96 -6.35 -11.61 -1.84
N PRO A 97 -6.99 -12.78 -1.96
CA PRO A 97 -6.27 -14.03 -2.19
C PRO A 97 -5.63 -14.12 -3.57
N SER A 98 -6.26 -13.51 -4.59
CA SER A 98 -5.72 -13.45 -5.96
C SER A 98 -4.55 -12.46 -6.06
N ALA A 99 -4.61 -11.34 -5.33
CA ALA A 99 -3.56 -10.32 -5.30
C ALA A 99 -2.40 -10.64 -4.35
N ARG A 100 -2.44 -11.79 -3.65
CA ARG A 100 -1.53 -12.11 -2.54
C ARG A 100 -0.05 -12.01 -2.92
N THR A 101 0.31 -12.42 -4.13
CA THR A 101 1.71 -12.47 -4.56
C THR A 101 2.31 -11.07 -4.61
N GLU A 102 1.59 -10.12 -5.20
CA GLU A 102 2.02 -8.72 -5.30
C GLU A 102 2.00 -8.04 -3.92
N ILE A 103 1.01 -8.35 -3.09
CA ILE A 103 0.98 -7.87 -1.69
C ILE A 103 2.22 -8.34 -0.93
N LEU A 104 2.63 -9.61 -1.10
CA LEU A 104 3.83 -10.16 -0.46
C LEU A 104 5.13 -9.53 -0.99
N VAL A 105 5.20 -9.18 -2.27
CA VAL A 105 6.30 -8.38 -2.83
C VAL A 105 6.37 -7.03 -2.14
N GLY A 106 5.23 -6.35 -1.95
CA GLY A 106 5.15 -5.11 -1.20
C GLY A 106 5.60 -5.25 0.27
N VAL A 107 5.19 -6.32 0.94
CA VAL A 107 5.63 -6.62 2.32
C VAL A 107 7.14 -6.82 2.38
N ASN A 108 7.72 -7.55 1.42
CA ASN A 108 9.16 -7.73 1.35
C ASN A 108 9.90 -6.38 1.21
N GLN A 109 9.43 -5.50 0.32
CA GLN A 109 10.00 -4.15 0.19
C GLN A 109 9.92 -3.36 1.50
N VAL A 110 8.79 -3.42 2.22
CA VAL A 110 8.65 -2.79 3.54
C VAL A 110 9.69 -3.32 4.52
N ILE A 111 9.90 -4.65 4.56
CA ILE A 111 10.90 -5.27 5.44
C ILE A 111 12.30 -4.79 5.08
N MET A 112 12.67 -4.80 3.79
CA MET A 112 13.98 -4.35 3.33
C MET A 112 14.26 -2.88 3.64
N LEU A 113 13.23 -2.02 3.66
CA LEU A 113 13.37 -0.61 4.01
C LEU A 113 13.33 -0.33 5.52
N SER A 114 12.97 -1.34 6.32
CA SER A 114 12.83 -1.21 7.78
C SER A 114 13.99 -1.82 8.57
N LEU A 115 14.89 -2.52 7.88
CA LEU A 115 16.09 -3.15 8.42
C LEU A 115 17.30 -2.23 8.23
#